data_AF-A0A1F4N8A2-F1
#
_entry.id   AF-A0A1F4N8A2-F1
#
_cell.length_a   1.000
_cell.length_b   1.000
_cell.length_c   1.000
_cell.angle_alpha   90.00
_cell.angle_beta   90.00
_cell.angle_gamma   90.00
#
_symmetry.space_group_name_H-M   'P 1'
#
loop_
_entity.id
_entity.type
_entity.pdbx_description
1 polymer ?
#
loop_
_entity_poly.entity_id
_entity_poly.type
_entity_poly.pdbx_seq_one_letter_code
_entity_poly.pdbx_strand_id
1 'polypeptide(L)'
;MSEHHQKTFISVREFIDSWDKEFYEFNNLDFFIFLLINHLGNQLEKRFFVEHRRQSRLNLDFDQIGTVCFNLCDSFEYFLEENCFSSCPINCTRDLDGTIDETQLQGNEKIRRKLELIQSFLVGKLDKEQCLRLDLMNHVILDSLLQFYSEEMSIEFEENDIILLELAEFIENVIIEFIRFEGQSLLHKPLELAVDYFEELLQNEEEDKSENSWKETHHEWKENREKLEWEKNPENIEDVFSHFLNDEHYNPQISQQTLAHDIDYLSRYLMDYVKLDKISDLKESHLAEFLSVWLTREFILSDVRQISHIFRATARFITFLFHHYQINLRKEFLKYYDVLKMDLPRVIQATNTFISEYNLFETIITAEQTYSEHKVGYYEIIDIRDRLDRIIEARNLFDYENNLIFKFESSAFFRLRKGDILHASIIQRSQDWEILEIQFIYPNLAMPYIT
;
A
#
# COMPACT_ATOMS: atom_id res chain seq x y z
N MET A 1 -26.08 12.14 -20.35
CA MET A 1 -25.67 13.53 -20.07
C MET A 1 -26.61 14.06 -19.00
N SER A 2 -26.22 13.97 -17.72
CA SER A 2 -26.83 14.64 -16.56
C SER A 2 -26.15 14.15 -15.26
N GLU A 3 -24.90 14.56 -15.00
CA GLU A 3 -24.22 14.29 -13.71
C GLU A 3 -23.36 15.50 -13.32
N HIS A 4 -23.96 16.67 -13.16
CA HIS A 4 -23.24 17.89 -12.74
C HIS A 4 -23.81 18.56 -11.48
N HIS A 5 -24.52 17.81 -10.64
CA HIS A 5 -24.81 18.22 -9.27
C HIS A 5 -24.17 17.23 -8.28
N GLN A 6 -23.49 17.74 -7.25
CA GLN A 6 -23.15 16.95 -6.06
C GLN A 6 -24.48 16.49 -5.45
N LYS A 7 -24.64 15.18 -5.24
CA LYS A 7 -25.85 14.68 -4.59
C LYS A 7 -25.72 14.93 -3.09
N THR A 8 -26.78 15.44 -2.49
CA THR A 8 -26.89 15.61 -1.04
C THR A 8 -27.40 14.30 -0.44
N PHE A 9 -26.62 13.68 0.44
CA PHE A 9 -26.95 12.41 1.11
C PHE A 9 -27.69 12.64 2.43
N ILE A 10 -27.46 13.78 3.09
CA ILE A 10 -28.24 14.24 4.22
C ILE A 10 -28.60 15.71 4.00
N SER A 11 -29.89 16.03 4.02
CA SER A 11 -30.33 17.43 3.91
C SER A 11 -29.97 18.20 5.18
N VAL A 12 -29.86 19.52 5.08
CA VAL A 12 -29.50 20.39 6.21
C VAL A 12 -30.53 20.27 7.32
N ARG A 13 -31.82 20.18 6.95
CA ARG A 13 -32.91 19.97 7.89
C ARG A 13 -32.84 18.62 8.58
N GLU A 14 -32.60 17.57 7.81
CA GLU A 14 -32.44 16.22 8.35
C GLU A 14 -31.23 16.12 9.27
N PHE A 15 -30.12 16.79 8.94
CA PHE A 15 -28.96 16.89 9.82
C PHE A 15 -29.31 17.59 11.14
N ILE A 16 -29.94 18.77 11.08
CA ILE A 16 -30.34 19.52 12.28
C ILE A 16 -31.32 18.70 13.14
N ASP A 17 -32.30 18.05 12.51
CA ASP A 17 -33.31 17.24 13.20
C ASP A 17 -32.73 15.95 13.80
N SER A 18 -31.61 15.45 13.27
CA SER A 18 -30.95 14.21 13.73
C SER A 18 -29.93 14.46 14.84
N TRP A 19 -29.45 15.69 15.00
CA TRP A 19 -28.53 16.08 16.08
C TRP A 19 -29.35 16.58 17.28
N ASP A 20 -29.13 15.99 18.47
CA ASP A 20 -29.80 16.36 19.74
C ASP A 20 -29.32 17.74 20.29
N LYS A 21 -29.33 18.79 19.46
CA LYS A 21 -28.86 20.15 19.75
C LYS A 21 -29.89 21.19 19.28
N GLU A 22 -30.05 22.30 20.01
CA GLU A 22 -30.85 23.42 19.50
C GLU A 22 -30.10 24.15 18.38
N PHE A 23 -30.82 24.73 17.40
CA PHE A 23 -30.20 25.34 16.19
C PHE A 23 -29.08 26.35 16.49
N TYR A 24 -29.19 27.12 17.57
CA TYR A 24 -28.19 28.11 17.94
C TYR A 24 -26.94 27.52 18.64
N GLU A 25 -26.94 26.21 18.89
CA GLU A 25 -25.86 25.48 19.57
C GLU A 25 -24.89 24.82 18.56
N PHE A 26 -25.26 24.79 17.27
CA PHE A 26 -24.42 24.25 16.21
C PHE A 26 -23.13 25.06 16.05
N ASN A 27 -22.02 24.34 15.98
CA ASN A 27 -20.66 24.88 15.93
C ASN A 27 -19.91 24.42 14.66
N ASN A 28 -18.68 24.89 14.50
CA ASN A 28 -17.86 24.58 13.32
C ASN A 28 -17.52 23.08 13.20
N LEU A 29 -17.47 22.33 14.30
CA LEU A 29 -17.34 20.88 14.24
C LEU A 29 -18.61 20.26 13.65
N ASP A 30 -19.80 20.66 14.09
CA ASP A 30 -21.07 20.18 13.51
C ASP A 30 -21.14 20.48 12.00
N PHE A 31 -20.74 21.70 11.61
CA PHE A 31 -20.71 22.09 10.20
C PHE A 31 -19.69 21.28 9.39
N PHE A 32 -18.51 21.03 9.95
CA PHE A 32 -17.50 20.16 9.36
C PHE A 32 -18.04 18.73 9.14
N ILE A 33 -18.75 18.18 10.14
CA ILE A 33 -19.35 16.84 10.08
C ILE A 33 -20.44 16.78 9.00
N PHE A 34 -21.32 17.78 8.92
CA PHE A 34 -22.31 17.89 7.85
C PHE A 34 -21.69 17.85 6.45
N LEU A 35 -20.62 18.64 6.23
CA LEU A 35 -19.94 18.67 4.95
C LEU A 35 -19.24 17.34 4.65
N LEU A 36 -18.62 16.72 5.67
CA LEU A 36 -17.92 15.46 5.53
C LEU A 36 -18.87 14.31 5.16
N ILE A 37 -20.07 14.22 5.75
CA ILE A 37 -21.07 13.19 5.41
C ILE A 37 -21.41 13.24 3.92
N ASN A 38 -21.71 14.44 3.43
CA ASN A 38 -22.09 14.66 2.03
C ASN A 38 -20.90 14.45 1.07
N HIS A 39 -19.70 14.88 1.45
CA HIS A 39 -18.49 14.66 0.67
C HIS A 39 -18.18 13.16 0.57
N LEU A 40 -18.16 12.45 1.70
CA LEU A 40 -17.86 11.02 1.78
C LEU A 40 -18.87 10.20 0.97
N GLY A 41 -20.17 10.50 1.09
CA GLY A 41 -21.21 9.84 0.30
C GLY A 41 -21.00 9.98 -1.21
N ASN A 42 -20.66 11.19 -1.66
CA ASN A 42 -20.33 11.43 -3.07
C ASN A 42 -19.10 10.63 -3.53
N GLN A 43 -18.04 10.57 -2.71
CA GLN A 43 -16.82 9.82 -3.05
C GLN A 43 -17.09 8.31 -3.12
N LEU A 44 -17.85 7.76 -2.17
CA LEU A 44 -18.25 6.35 -2.17
C LEU A 44 -19.08 6.00 -3.41
N GLU A 45 -20.11 6.79 -3.72
CA GLU A 45 -20.99 6.54 -4.86
C GLU A 45 -20.23 6.66 -6.19
N LYS A 46 -19.47 7.75 -6.39
CA LYS A 46 -18.91 8.11 -7.70
C LYS A 46 -17.54 7.48 -8.00
N ARG A 47 -16.77 7.10 -6.98
CA ARG A 47 -15.44 6.51 -7.15
C ARG A 47 -15.44 5.05 -6.71
N PHE A 48 -15.68 4.81 -5.43
CA PHE A 48 -15.48 3.46 -4.87
C PHE A 48 -16.40 2.42 -5.52
N PHE A 49 -17.73 2.65 -5.53
CA PHE A 49 -18.71 1.70 -6.07
C PHE A 49 -18.84 1.73 -7.61
N VAL A 50 -18.31 2.76 -8.28
CA VAL A 50 -18.18 2.77 -9.75
C VAL A 50 -17.02 1.88 -10.19
N GLU A 51 -15.89 1.94 -9.49
CA GLU A 51 -14.71 1.11 -9.77
C GLU A 51 -14.90 -0.34 -9.33
N HIS A 52 -15.51 -0.56 -8.17
CA HIS A 52 -15.80 -1.89 -7.63
C HIS A 52 -17.17 -2.36 -8.13
N ARG A 53 -17.17 -3.29 -9.11
CA ARG A 53 -18.37 -3.81 -9.81
C ARG A 53 -19.59 -3.98 -8.87
N ARG A 54 -20.79 -3.66 -9.40
CA ARG A 54 -22.15 -3.90 -8.82
C ARG A 54 -22.44 -5.29 -8.23
N GLN A 55 -21.51 -6.24 -8.36
CA GLN A 55 -21.60 -7.60 -7.82
C GLN A 55 -20.81 -7.77 -6.51
N SER A 56 -20.16 -6.73 -5.99
CA SER A 56 -19.54 -6.76 -4.66
C SER A 56 -20.62 -6.96 -3.59
N ARG A 57 -20.37 -7.84 -2.62
CA ARG A 57 -21.21 -7.99 -1.43
C ARG A 57 -21.25 -6.73 -0.55
N LEU A 58 -20.33 -5.79 -0.77
CA LEU A 58 -20.28 -4.49 -0.11
C LEU A 58 -21.07 -3.40 -0.85
N ASN A 59 -21.70 -3.71 -1.98
CA ASN A 59 -22.37 -2.68 -2.76
C ASN A 59 -23.57 -2.12 -2.00
N LEU A 60 -23.55 -0.81 -1.74
CA LEU A 60 -24.60 -0.10 -1.02
C LEU A 60 -25.49 0.66 -2.00
N ASP A 61 -26.78 0.77 -1.67
CA ASP A 61 -27.68 1.73 -2.32
C ASP A 61 -27.55 3.14 -1.72
N PHE A 62 -28.30 4.10 -2.26
CA PHE A 62 -28.19 5.50 -1.87
C PHE A 62 -28.48 5.72 -0.38
N ASP A 63 -29.54 5.10 0.15
CA ASP A 63 -29.95 5.25 1.55
C ASP A 63 -28.90 4.60 2.47
N GLN A 64 -28.39 3.42 2.10
CA GLN A 64 -27.34 2.73 2.82
C GLN A 64 -26.00 3.49 2.84
N ILE A 65 -25.65 4.17 1.74
CA ILE A 65 -24.47 5.06 1.71
C ILE A 65 -24.68 6.21 2.70
N GLY A 66 -25.87 6.82 2.70
CA GLY A 66 -26.24 7.86 3.66
C GLY A 66 -26.05 7.41 5.11
N THR A 67 -26.60 6.24 5.47
CA THR A 67 -26.49 5.67 6.82
C THR A 67 -25.04 5.34 7.21
N VAL A 68 -24.25 4.74 6.32
CA VAL A 68 -22.82 4.47 6.59
C VAL A 68 -22.05 5.76 6.83
N CYS A 69 -22.26 6.77 5.98
CA CYS A 69 -21.58 8.05 6.12
C CYS A 69 -21.97 8.75 7.42
N PHE A 70 -23.26 8.71 7.78
CA PHE A 70 -23.74 9.25 9.05
C PHE A 70 -23.06 8.57 10.23
N ASN A 71 -23.12 7.24 10.32
CA ASN A 71 -22.54 6.48 11.44
C ASN A 71 -21.02 6.68 11.57
N LEU A 72 -20.31 6.74 10.44
CA LEU A 72 -18.87 7.02 10.41
C LEU A 72 -18.56 8.43 10.92
N CYS A 73 -19.32 9.42 10.48
CA CYS A 73 -19.04 10.81 10.85
C CYS A 73 -19.49 11.13 12.28
N ASP A 74 -20.56 10.53 12.78
CA ASP A 74 -20.96 10.58 14.20
C ASP A 74 -19.87 9.95 15.09
N SER A 75 -19.40 8.76 14.72
CA SER A 75 -18.26 8.12 15.41
C SER A 75 -16.99 8.96 15.34
N PHE A 76 -16.77 9.67 14.23
CA PHE A 76 -15.64 10.58 14.07
C PHE A 76 -15.77 11.85 14.91
N GLU A 77 -16.95 12.45 14.98
CA GLU A 77 -17.25 13.60 15.85
C GLU A 77 -16.93 13.23 17.30
N TYR A 78 -17.50 12.12 17.79
CA TYR A 78 -17.24 11.62 19.13
C TYR A 78 -15.74 11.37 19.39
N PHE A 79 -15.05 10.75 18.41
CA PHE A 79 -13.60 10.55 18.49
C PHE A 79 -12.84 11.87 18.63
N LEU A 80 -13.19 12.90 17.85
CA LEU A 80 -12.56 14.21 17.91
C LEU A 80 -12.83 14.93 19.24
N GLU A 81 -14.05 14.87 19.75
CA GLU A 81 -14.42 15.49 21.03
C GLU A 81 -13.70 14.84 22.22
N GLU A 82 -13.73 13.51 22.32
CA GLU A 82 -13.12 12.76 23.41
C GLU A 82 -11.58 12.74 23.33
N ASN A 83 -11.02 12.53 22.14
CA ASN A 83 -9.59 12.29 22.01
C ASN A 83 -8.80 13.50 21.57
N CYS A 84 -9.38 14.49 20.90
CA CYS A 84 -8.62 15.62 20.33
C CYS A 84 -8.88 16.94 21.07
N PHE A 85 -10.11 17.21 21.52
CA PHE A 85 -10.50 18.52 22.04
C PHE A 85 -10.71 18.59 23.55
N SER A 86 -10.99 17.49 24.24
CA SER A 86 -11.25 17.51 25.68
C SER A 86 -10.00 17.26 26.54
N SER A 87 -9.06 16.39 26.15
CA SER A 87 -7.93 16.07 27.02
C SER A 87 -6.80 15.22 26.38
N CYS A 88 -6.39 15.54 25.15
CA CYS A 88 -5.43 14.71 24.42
C CYS A 88 -3.98 14.81 24.95
N PRO A 89 -3.26 13.69 25.18
CA PRO A 89 -1.82 13.73 25.44
C PRO A 89 -0.99 14.19 24.22
N ILE A 90 -1.53 14.07 23.00
CA ILE A 90 -0.89 14.44 21.73
C ILE A 90 -1.79 15.45 21.02
N ASN A 91 -1.71 16.75 21.37
CA ASN A 91 -2.44 17.88 20.74
C ASN A 91 -2.87 17.61 19.26
N CYS A 92 -4.07 17.08 19.02
CA CYS A 92 -4.44 16.59 17.69
C CYS A 92 -5.40 17.54 16.94
N THR A 93 -5.38 17.39 15.61
CA THR A 93 -6.01 18.11 14.47
C THR A 93 -5.68 19.57 14.20
N ARG A 94 -5.10 20.34 15.14
CA ARG A 94 -4.75 21.75 14.84
C ARG A 94 -3.59 21.95 13.87
N ASP A 95 -2.75 20.92 13.69
CA ASP A 95 -1.59 20.93 12.79
C ASP A 95 -1.24 19.48 12.41
N LEU A 96 -1.66 19.03 11.23
CA LEU A 96 -1.37 17.66 10.73
C LEU A 96 0.13 17.44 10.49
N ASP A 97 0.88 18.52 10.24
CA ASP A 97 2.33 18.50 9.99
C ASP A 97 3.16 18.51 11.28
N GLY A 98 2.49 18.58 12.44
CA GLY A 98 3.15 18.56 13.74
C GLY A 98 3.86 17.23 14.03
N THR A 99 5.00 17.30 14.73
CA THR A 99 5.74 16.10 15.17
C THR A 99 5.24 15.57 16.51
N ILE A 100 5.30 14.25 16.70
CA ILE A 100 4.93 13.59 17.96
C ILE A 100 6.17 13.43 18.86
N ASP A 101 6.03 13.72 20.14
CA ASP A 101 7.03 13.40 21.15
C ASP A 101 6.87 11.94 21.58
N GLU A 102 7.91 11.11 21.38
CA GLU A 102 7.92 9.67 21.70
C GLU A 102 7.58 9.38 23.17
N THR A 103 7.78 10.37 24.06
CA THR A 103 7.44 10.25 25.48
C THR A 103 5.94 10.25 25.79
N GLN A 104 5.09 10.68 24.83
CA GLN A 104 3.63 10.80 25.00
C GLN A 104 2.84 9.56 24.58
N LEU A 105 3.46 8.57 23.92
CA LEU A 105 2.81 7.37 23.35
C LEU A 105 2.40 6.28 24.37
N GLN A 106 2.10 6.64 25.62
CA GLN A 106 1.98 5.67 26.73
C GLN A 106 0.63 4.91 26.83
N GLY A 107 -0.27 5.00 25.86
CA GLY A 107 -1.65 4.51 26.02
C GLY A 107 -1.95 3.07 25.56
N ASN A 108 -1.38 2.59 24.45
CA ASN A 108 -1.87 1.36 23.80
C ASN A 108 -0.76 0.55 23.11
N GLU A 109 -0.40 -0.62 23.66
CA GLU A 109 0.67 -1.49 23.13
C GLU A 109 0.45 -1.94 21.68
N LYS A 110 -0.81 -2.12 21.23
CA LYS A 110 -1.12 -2.58 19.87
C LYS A 110 -0.84 -1.48 18.85
N ILE A 111 -1.25 -0.24 19.18
CA ILE A 111 -0.98 0.95 18.36
C ILE A 111 0.51 1.26 18.38
N ARG A 112 1.15 1.18 19.55
CA ARG A 112 2.61 1.36 19.69
C ARG A 112 3.39 0.41 18.80
N ARG A 113 3.03 -0.87 18.73
CA ARG A 113 3.69 -1.84 17.84
C ARG A 113 3.47 -1.53 16.36
N LYS A 114 2.27 -1.10 15.96
CA LYS A 114 1.99 -0.69 14.57
C LYS A 114 2.78 0.58 14.21
N LEU A 115 2.84 1.55 15.12
CA LEU A 115 3.62 2.78 14.97
C LEU A 115 5.12 2.50 14.95
N GLU A 116 5.64 1.64 15.82
CA GLU A 116 7.03 1.18 15.81
C GLU A 116 7.36 0.50 14.47
N LEU A 117 6.42 -0.29 13.92
CA LEU A 117 6.57 -0.92 12.61
C LEU A 117 6.63 0.15 11.50
N ILE A 118 5.71 1.11 11.47
CA ILE A 118 5.70 2.21 10.48
C ILE A 118 6.94 3.10 10.61
N GLN A 119 7.30 3.47 11.83
CA GLN A 119 8.51 4.24 12.16
C GLN A 119 9.78 3.48 11.77
N SER A 120 9.77 2.14 11.80
CA SER A 120 10.90 1.33 11.30
C SER A 120 11.09 1.44 9.78
N PHE A 121 10.03 1.82 9.05
CA PHE A 121 10.08 2.08 7.61
C PHE A 121 10.40 3.53 7.27
N LEU A 122 10.20 4.49 8.18
CA LEU A 122 10.50 5.92 7.99
C LEU A 122 11.86 6.30 8.61
N VAL A 123 12.53 7.36 8.13
CA VAL A 123 13.65 7.98 8.86
C VAL A 123 13.14 9.32 9.31
N GLY A 124 12.80 9.43 10.58
CA GLY A 124 12.19 10.64 11.13
C GLY A 124 11.27 10.33 12.30
N LYS A 125 10.68 11.38 12.86
CA LYS A 125 9.59 11.27 13.83
C LYS A 125 8.29 11.03 13.07
N LEU A 126 7.37 10.26 13.67
CA LEU A 126 6.01 10.12 13.17
C LEU A 126 5.33 11.50 13.14
N ASP A 127 4.67 11.82 12.04
CA ASP A 127 3.79 12.99 11.95
C ASP A 127 2.46 12.70 12.65
N LYS A 128 1.72 13.76 12.98
CA LYS A 128 0.40 13.63 13.61
C LYS A 128 -0.63 12.99 12.69
N GLU A 129 -0.49 13.15 11.38
CA GLU A 129 -1.38 12.53 10.41
C GLU A 129 -1.34 11.00 10.45
N GLN A 130 -0.17 10.38 10.56
CA GLN A 130 -0.01 8.92 10.59
C GLN A 130 -0.65 8.31 11.85
N CYS A 131 -0.58 9.01 12.97
CA CYS A 131 -1.33 8.61 14.17
C CYS A 131 -2.84 8.78 13.96
N LEU A 132 -3.26 9.92 13.43
CA LEU A 132 -4.68 10.16 13.11
C LEU A 132 -5.23 9.09 12.17
N ARG A 133 -4.51 8.72 11.12
CA ARG A 133 -4.86 7.66 10.17
C ARG A 133 -5.05 6.31 10.85
N LEU A 134 -4.12 5.92 11.73
CA LEU A 134 -4.24 4.68 12.48
C LEU A 134 -5.42 4.70 13.45
N ASP A 135 -5.60 5.80 14.18
CA ASP A 135 -6.70 5.91 15.14
C ASP A 135 -8.05 5.93 14.42
N LEU A 136 -8.15 6.70 13.32
CA LEU A 136 -9.32 6.72 12.44
C LEU A 136 -9.63 5.33 11.91
N MET A 137 -8.63 4.61 11.40
CA MET A 137 -8.82 3.25 10.89
C MET A 137 -9.31 2.28 11.97
N ASN A 138 -8.71 2.29 13.16
CA ASN A 138 -8.99 1.28 14.19
C ASN A 138 -10.17 1.61 15.11
N HIS A 139 -10.49 2.89 15.32
CA HIS A 139 -11.48 3.34 16.32
C HIS A 139 -12.72 3.99 15.72
N VAL A 140 -12.68 4.34 14.44
CA VAL A 140 -13.81 4.95 13.74
C VAL A 140 -14.22 4.05 12.59
N ILE A 141 -13.37 3.90 11.58
CA ILE A 141 -13.77 3.30 10.31
C ILE A 141 -14.10 1.81 10.43
N LEU A 142 -13.17 0.99 10.92
CA LEU A 142 -13.39 -0.45 10.98
C LEU A 142 -14.53 -0.81 11.93
N ASP A 143 -14.61 -0.16 13.09
CA ASP A 143 -15.66 -0.41 14.08
C ASP A 143 -17.04 -0.03 13.51
N SER A 144 -17.19 1.16 12.92
CA SER A 144 -18.46 1.59 12.30
C SER A 144 -18.85 0.72 11.10
N LEU A 145 -17.90 0.32 10.25
CA LEU A 145 -18.20 -0.55 9.11
C LEU A 145 -18.61 -1.95 9.56
N LEU A 146 -17.87 -2.56 10.50
CA LEU A 146 -18.21 -3.89 11.03
C LEU A 146 -19.59 -3.88 11.68
N GLN A 147 -19.90 -2.85 12.47
CA GLN A 147 -21.21 -2.69 13.08
C GLN A 147 -22.30 -2.53 12.02
N PHE A 148 -22.15 -1.59 11.07
CA PHE A 148 -23.14 -1.36 10.02
C PHE A 148 -23.43 -2.64 9.23
N TYR A 149 -22.39 -3.32 8.76
CA TYR A 149 -22.61 -4.51 7.95
C TYR A 149 -23.17 -5.68 8.76
N SER A 150 -22.80 -5.82 10.03
CA SER A 150 -23.34 -6.87 10.89
C SER A 150 -24.79 -6.61 11.27
N GLU A 151 -25.12 -5.38 11.69
CA GLU A 151 -26.43 -5.02 12.25
C GLU A 151 -27.45 -4.67 11.16
N GLU A 152 -27.08 -3.84 10.19
CA GLU A 152 -28.00 -3.36 9.14
C GLU A 152 -28.05 -4.29 7.93
N MET A 153 -26.91 -4.87 7.55
CA MET A 153 -26.82 -5.72 6.35
C MET A 153 -26.85 -7.22 6.65
N SER A 154 -26.73 -7.63 7.92
CA SER A 154 -26.60 -9.03 8.33
C SER A 154 -25.45 -9.78 7.64
N ILE A 155 -24.34 -9.09 7.38
CA ILE A 155 -23.11 -9.60 6.79
C ILE A 155 -22.01 -9.62 7.85
N GLU A 156 -21.47 -10.81 8.13
CA GLU A 156 -20.31 -10.97 9.01
C GLU A 156 -19.01 -11.03 8.20
N PHE A 157 -17.97 -10.35 8.69
CA PHE A 157 -16.63 -10.37 8.11
C PHE A 157 -15.63 -11.07 9.02
N GLU A 158 -14.64 -11.71 8.40
CA GLU A 158 -13.45 -12.17 9.10
C GLU A 158 -12.48 -10.99 9.30
N GLU A 159 -11.63 -11.04 10.34
CA GLU A 159 -10.69 -9.95 10.70
C GLU A 159 -9.74 -9.52 9.56
N ASN A 160 -9.55 -10.34 8.53
CA ASN A 160 -8.68 -10.07 7.39
C ASN A 160 -9.45 -9.98 6.05
N ASP A 161 -10.74 -9.64 6.10
CA ASP A 161 -11.55 -9.52 4.89
C ASP A 161 -11.02 -8.41 3.97
N ILE A 162 -10.44 -8.82 2.85
CA ILE A 162 -9.69 -7.94 1.96
C ILE A 162 -10.55 -6.79 1.42
N ILE A 163 -11.80 -7.07 1.05
CA ILE A 163 -12.67 -6.08 0.41
C ILE A 163 -13.14 -5.05 1.44
N LEU A 164 -13.38 -5.48 2.69
CA LEU A 164 -13.69 -4.57 3.79
C LEU A 164 -12.51 -3.63 4.08
N LEU A 165 -11.28 -4.17 4.09
CA LEU A 165 -10.07 -3.37 4.30
C LEU A 165 -9.84 -2.36 3.18
N GLU A 166 -10.16 -2.70 1.92
CA GLU A 166 -10.10 -1.77 0.79
C GLU A 166 -11.10 -0.62 0.92
N LEU A 167 -12.34 -0.91 1.34
CA LEU A 167 -13.34 0.12 1.63
C LEU A 167 -12.90 1.01 2.79
N ALA A 168 -12.37 0.42 3.86
CA ALA A 168 -11.88 1.16 5.01
C ALA A 168 -10.71 2.09 4.65
N GLU A 169 -9.75 1.61 3.86
CA GLU A 169 -8.64 2.43 3.34
C GLU A 169 -9.14 3.56 2.44
N PHE A 170 -10.12 3.30 1.58
CA PHE A 170 -10.73 4.34 0.75
C PHE A 170 -11.35 5.46 1.61
N ILE A 171 -12.16 5.09 2.62
CA ILE A 171 -12.81 6.04 3.53
C ILE A 171 -11.77 6.86 4.30
N GLU A 172 -10.72 6.21 4.83
CA GLU A 172 -9.62 6.88 5.54
C GLU A 172 -9.01 7.99 4.69
N ASN A 173 -8.70 7.68 3.43
CA ASN A 173 -8.09 8.63 2.53
C ASN A 173 -9.00 9.81 2.22
N VAL A 174 -10.29 9.56 1.98
CA VAL A 174 -11.28 10.63 1.74
C VAL A 174 -11.37 11.57 2.95
N ILE A 175 -11.43 11.03 4.17
CA ILE A 175 -11.51 11.84 5.39
C ILE A 175 -10.24 12.70 5.54
N ILE A 176 -9.06 12.13 5.35
CA ILE A 176 -7.79 12.88 5.49
C ILE A 176 -7.64 13.95 4.41
N GLU A 177 -7.99 13.64 3.16
CA GLU A 177 -8.00 14.63 2.08
C GLU A 177 -8.97 15.79 2.38
N PHE A 178 -10.18 15.47 2.83
CA PHE A 178 -11.16 16.47 3.22
C PHE A 178 -10.65 17.40 4.33
N ILE A 179 -10.03 16.82 5.38
CA ILE A 179 -9.41 17.61 6.45
C ILE A 179 -8.35 18.56 5.89
N ARG A 180 -7.43 18.06 5.04
CA ARG A 180 -6.32 18.85 4.49
C ARG A 180 -6.79 20.03 3.64
N PHE A 181 -7.77 19.82 2.77
CA PHE A 181 -8.12 20.79 1.73
C PHE A 181 -9.34 21.66 2.07
N GLU A 182 -10.30 21.13 2.82
CA GLU A 182 -11.60 21.78 3.02
C GLU A 182 -11.91 22.02 4.52
N GLY A 183 -11.49 21.11 5.40
CA GLY A 183 -11.91 21.09 6.80
C GLY A 183 -11.00 21.79 7.80
N GLN A 184 -9.73 22.07 7.44
CA GLN A 184 -8.75 22.59 8.39
C GLN A 184 -9.20 23.88 9.09
N SER A 185 -9.77 24.84 8.36
CA SER A 185 -10.21 26.13 8.91
C SER A 185 -11.27 25.98 10.01
N LEU A 186 -12.19 25.03 9.84
CA LEU A 186 -13.26 24.72 10.79
C LEU A 186 -12.69 24.03 12.05
N LEU A 187 -11.77 23.09 11.86
CA LEU A 187 -11.13 22.34 12.96
C LEU A 187 -10.13 23.17 13.79
N HIS A 188 -9.68 24.33 13.29
CA HIS A 188 -8.89 25.28 14.10
C HIS A 188 -9.72 25.93 15.21
N LYS A 189 -11.03 26.05 15.01
CA LYS A 189 -11.97 26.68 15.94
C LYS A 189 -13.27 25.86 16.04
N PRO A 190 -13.20 24.63 16.53
CA PRO A 190 -14.31 23.67 16.44
C PRO A 190 -15.54 24.10 17.24
N LEU A 191 -15.34 24.82 18.35
CA LEU A 191 -16.42 25.25 19.26
C LEU A 191 -16.98 26.66 18.94
N GLU A 192 -16.49 27.33 17.90
CA GLU A 192 -17.09 28.59 17.46
C GLU A 192 -18.42 28.30 16.78
N LEU A 193 -19.44 29.11 17.09
CA LEU A 193 -20.80 28.93 16.56
C LEU A 193 -20.81 29.03 15.05
N ALA A 194 -21.49 28.09 14.39
CA ALA A 194 -21.61 27.99 12.94
C ALA A 194 -23.02 28.34 12.44
N VAL A 195 -23.81 29.03 13.27
CA VAL A 195 -25.21 29.38 12.98
C VAL A 195 -25.34 30.07 11.62
N ASP A 196 -24.46 31.03 11.31
CA ASP A 196 -24.46 31.75 10.04
C ASP A 196 -24.29 30.80 8.83
N TYR A 197 -23.45 29.76 8.96
CA TYR A 197 -23.23 28.78 7.91
C TYR A 197 -24.47 27.90 7.68
N PHE A 198 -25.12 27.45 8.75
CA PHE A 198 -26.34 26.65 8.65
C PHE A 198 -27.55 27.48 8.19
N GLU A 199 -27.64 28.76 8.56
CA GLU A 199 -28.67 29.67 8.05
C GLU A 199 -28.54 29.89 6.54
N GLU A 200 -27.33 30.08 6.02
CA GLU A 200 -27.06 30.20 4.59
C GLU A 200 -27.49 28.93 3.84
N LEU A 201 -27.16 27.75 4.38
CA LEU A 201 -27.56 26.47 3.78
C LEU A 201 -29.08 26.24 3.80
N LEU A 202 -29.77 26.61 4.89
CA LEU A 202 -31.23 26.51 4.98
C LEU A 202 -31.93 27.46 4.00
N GLN A 203 -31.39 28.66 3.77
CA GLN A 203 -31.90 29.60 2.78
C GLN A 203 -31.76 29.03 1.36
N ASN A 204 -30.60 28.45 1.03
CA ASN A 204 -30.36 27.83 -0.28
C ASN A 204 -31.31 26.64 -0.54
N GLU A 205 -31.60 25.81 0.47
CA GLU A 205 -32.59 24.73 0.34
C GLU A 205 -34.02 25.23 0.11
N GLU A 206 -34.38 26.39 0.68
CA GLU A 206 -35.70 27.02 0.46
C GLU A 206 -35.81 27.64 -0.93
N GLU A 207 -34.73 28.24 -1.43
CA GLU A 207 -34.64 28.78 -2.78
C GLU A 207 -34.74 27.68 -3.84
N ASP A 208 -34.00 26.57 -3.69
CA ASP A 208 -34.07 25.39 -4.58
C ASP A 208 -35.47 24.73 -4.61
N LYS A 209 -36.18 24.73 -3.47
CA LYS A 209 -37.58 24.26 -3.41
C LYS A 209 -38.54 25.24 -4.07
N SER A 210 -38.25 26.54 -4.04
CA SER A 210 -39.06 27.61 -4.65
C SER A 210 -38.86 27.74 -6.18
N GLU A 211 -37.69 27.36 -6.69
CA GLU A 211 -37.33 27.41 -8.12
C GLU A 211 -37.75 26.18 -8.93
N ASN A 212 -38.52 25.26 -8.35
CA ASN A 212 -39.14 24.13 -9.07
C ASN A 212 -40.26 24.53 -10.06
N SER A 213 -40.27 25.77 -10.55
CA SER A 213 -40.86 26.13 -11.85
C SER A 213 -39.73 26.47 -12.83
N TRP A 214 -39.23 25.42 -13.47
CA TRP A 214 -38.19 25.46 -14.49
C TRP A 214 -38.32 26.63 -15.46
N LYS A 215 -37.36 27.56 -15.40
CA LYS A 215 -36.92 28.33 -16.56
C LYS A 215 -35.42 28.15 -16.67
N GLU A 216 -35.00 27.50 -17.74
CA GLU A 216 -33.62 27.49 -18.21
C GLU A 216 -33.20 28.93 -18.51
N THR A 217 -32.66 29.63 -17.51
CA THR A 217 -31.92 30.86 -17.71
C THR A 217 -30.44 30.51 -17.77
N HIS A 218 -29.94 30.45 -19.01
CA HIS A 218 -28.54 30.49 -19.35
C HIS A 218 -27.89 31.75 -18.77
N HIS A 219 -27.48 31.71 -17.51
CA HIS A 219 -26.39 32.54 -17.05
C HIS A 219 -25.11 31.71 -17.18
N GLU A 220 -24.41 31.98 -18.28
CA GLU A 220 -23.00 31.64 -18.45
C GLU A 220 -22.24 32.23 -17.26
N TRP A 221 -22.03 31.40 -16.24
CA TRP A 221 -20.90 31.58 -15.36
C TRP A 221 -19.69 31.58 -16.25
N LYS A 222 -18.95 32.69 -16.23
CA LYS A 222 -17.62 32.74 -16.81
C LYS A 222 -16.82 31.67 -16.09
N GLU A 223 -16.73 30.52 -16.73
CA GLU A 223 -15.68 29.56 -16.53
C GLU A 223 -14.37 30.35 -16.68
N ASN A 224 -13.80 30.78 -15.54
CA ASN A 224 -12.36 30.83 -15.43
C ASN A 224 -11.90 29.36 -15.52
N ARG A 225 -11.88 28.85 -16.76
CA ARG A 225 -11.02 27.75 -17.19
C ARG A 225 -9.57 28.25 -17.05
N GLU A 226 -9.12 28.40 -15.82
CA GLU A 226 -7.89 27.69 -15.53
C GLU A 226 -8.31 26.22 -15.63
N LYS A 227 -7.91 25.60 -16.73
CA LYS A 227 -7.82 24.16 -16.79
C LYS A 227 -6.99 23.78 -15.56
N LEU A 228 -7.65 23.39 -14.48
CA LEU A 228 -7.08 22.41 -13.59
C LEU A 228 -6.89 21.18 -14.48
N GLU A 229 -5.68 21.05 -15.03
CA GLU A 229 -5.19 19.88 -15.73
C GLU A 229 -5.21 18.72 -14.72
N TRP A 230 -6.39 18.13 -14.49
CA TRP A 230 -6.54 16.86 -13.77
C TRP A 230 -6.21 15.66 -14.65
N GLU A 231 -5.62 15.88 -15.82
CA GLU A 231 -4.65 14.96 -16.37
C GLU A 231 -3.30 15.42 -15.83
N LYS A 232 -2.88 14.97 -14.63
CA LYS A 232 -1.45 14.96 -14.32
C LYS A 232 -0.82 14.21 -15.48
N ASN A 233 -0.15 14.92 -16.39
CA ASN A 233 0.67 14.30 -17.42
C ASN A 233 1.49 13.25 -16.68
N PRO A 234 1.43 11.96 -17.07
CA PRO A 234 2.10 10.92 -16.32
C PRO A 234 3.58 11.29 -16.28
N GLU A 235 4.04 11.67 -15.09
CA GLU A 235 5.37 12.23 -14.90
C GLU A 235 6.40 11.17 -15.30
N ASN A 236 7.48 11.64 -15.93
CA ASN A 236 8.61 10.81 -16.24
C ASN A 236 9.13 10.21 -14.94
N ILE A 237 9.39 8.90 -14.94
CA ILE A 237 9.86 8.19 -13.77
C ILE A 237 11.13 8.82 -13.16
N GLU A 238 12.01 9.40 -13.97
CA GLU A 238 13.24 10.07 -13.54
C GLU A 238 12.94 11.31 -12.68
N ASP A 239 11.96 12.10 -13.09
CA ASP A 239 11.50 13.28 -12.35
C ASP A 239 10.87 12.86 -11.02
N VAL A 240 10.12 11.76 -11.01
CA VAL A 240 9.47 11.23 -9.79
C VAL A 240 10.50 10.76 -8.75
N PHE A 241 11.55 10.05 -9.16
CA PHE A 241 12.64 9.68 -8.24
C PHE A 241 13.41 10.89 -7.75
N SER A 242 13.64 11.88 -8.61
CA SER A 242 14.27 13.14 -8.22
C SER A 242 13.41 13.91 -7.21
N HIS A 243 12.10 13.96 -7.43
CA HIS A 243 11.14 14.57 -6.51
C HIS A 243 11.14 13.83 -5.16
N PHE A 244 11.06 12.50 -5.18
CA PHE A 244 11.15 11.68 -3.98
C PHE A 244 12.41 12.02 -3.18
N LEU A 245 13.60 11.96 -3.78
CA LEU A 245 14.87 12.20 -3.08
C LEU A 245 15.01 13.60 -2.49
N ASN A 246 14.35 14.59 -3.09
CA ASN A 246 14.38 15.98 -2.62
C ASN A 246 13.24 16.33 -1.65
N ASP A 247 12.29 15.42 -1.41
CA ASP A 247 11.19 15.64 -0.48
C ASP A 247 11.67 15.51 0.98
N GLU A 248 11.77 16.65 1.68
CA GLU A 248 12.27 16.72 3.06
C GLU A 248 11.36 15.99 4.07
N HIS A 249 10.08 15.76 3.74
CA HIS A 249 9.14 15.05 4.61
C HIS A 249 9.46 13.55 4.66
N TYR A 250 9.84 12.94 3.53
CA TYR A 250 10.22 11.53 3.48
C TYR A 250 11.72 11.32 3.74
N ASN A 251 12.55 12.31 3.36
CA ASN A 251 14.00 12.15 3.21
C ASN A 251 14.78 13.29 3.89
N PRO A 252 14.80 13.36 5.24
CA PRO A 252 15.53 14.39 5.96
C PRO A 252 17.04 14.31 5.66
N GLN A 253 17.68 15.48 5.54
CA GLN A 253 19.02 15.69 4.97
C GLN A 253 20.14 14.81 5.55
N ILE A 254 20.00 14.32 6.79
CA ILE A 254 20.98 13.46 7.47
C ILE A 254 21.07 12.05 6.83
N SER A 255 20.08 11.65 6.03
CA SER A 255 19.94 10.29 5.47
C SER A 255 20.05 10.16 3.95
N GLN A 256 20.24 11.28 3.24
CA GLN A 256 20.07 11.34 1.78
C GLN A 256 21.05 10.45 1.01
N GLN A 257 22.31 10.33 1.45
CA GLN A 257 23.31 9.55 0.69
C GLN A 257 23.05 8.04 0.72
N THR A 258 22.68 7.47 1.87
CA THR A 258 22.38 6.04 1.99
C THR A 258 21.06 5.70 1.31
N LEU A 259 20.04 6.55 1.46
CA LEU A 259 18.76 6.34 0.81
C LEU A 259 18.86 6.41 -0.71
N ALA A 260 19.58 7.42 -1.24
CA ALA A 260 19.80 7.55 -2.68
C ALA A 260 20.44 6.29 -3.25
N HIS A 261 21.41 5.72 -2.54
CA HIS A 261 22.04 4.46 -2.93
C HIS A 261 21.07 3.27 -2.87
N ASP A 262 20.23 3.16 -1.83
CA ASP A 262 19.32 2.02 -1.68
C ASP A 262 18.14 2.08 -2.67
N ILE A 263 17.60 3.27 -2.95
CA ILE A 263 16.51 3.44 -3.92
C ILE A 263 16.99 3.34 -5.37
N ASP A 264 18.27 3.60 -5.62
CA ASP A 264 18.89 3.46 -6.94
C ASP A 264 18.73 2.05 -7.53
N TYR A 265 18.65 1.01 -6.69
CA TYR A 265 18.35 -0.35 -7.15
C TYR A 265 16.97 -0.43 -7.83
N LEU A 266 15.93 0.15 -7.21
CA LEU A 266 14.59 0.18 -7.80
C LEU A 266 14.56 1.07 -9.04
N SER A 267 15.24 2.23 -8.97
CA SER A 267 15.40 3.16 -10.09
C SER A 267 15.99 2.46 -11.33
N ARG A 268 17.15 1.82 -11.20
CA ARG A 268 17.81 1.05 -12.26
C ARG A 268 16.93 -0.07 -12.80
N TYR A 269 16.25 -0.82 -11.93
CA TYR A 269 15.32 -1.85 -12.39
C TYR A 269 14.20 -1.27 -13.26
N LEU A 270 13.52 -0.22 -12.80
CA LEU A 270 12.38 0.35 -13.53
C LEU A 270 12.81 1.08 -14.81
N MET A 271 13.91 1.84 -14.78
CA MET A 271 14.38 2.63 -15.90
C MET A 271 15.21 1.83 -16.91
N ASP A 272 16.19 1.04 -16.45
CA ASP A 272 17.16 0.41 -17.35
C ASP A 272 16.69 -0.98 -17.80
N TYR A 273 16.12 -1.75 -16.87
CA TYR A 273 15.71 -3.13 -17.13
C TYR A 273 14.29 -3.22 -17.72
N VAL A 274 13.29 -2.63 -17.04
CA VAL A 274 11.89 -2.61 -17.50
C VAL A 274 11.68 -1.57 -18.60
N LYS A 275 12.45 -0.48 -18.61
CA LYS A 275 12.29 0.66 -19.54
C LYS A 275 10.94 1.34 -19.41
N LEU A 276 10.58 1.62 -18.16
CA LEU A 276 9.33 2.26 -17.80
C LEU A 276 9.47 3.77 -17.95
N ASP A 277 8.84 4.36 -18.96
CA ASP A 277 8.96 5.80 -19.25
C ASP A 277 8.12 6.66 -18.28
N LYS A 278 7.00 6.12 -17.77
CA LYS A 278 5.97 6.87 -17.05
C LYS A 278 5.58 6.18 -15.76
N ILE A 279 5.55 6.90 -14.64
CA ILE A 279 5.26 6.29 -13.33
C ILE A 279 3.89 5.58 -13.26
N SER A 280 2.91 6.06 -14.03
CA SER A 280 1.57 5.45 -14.12
C SER A 280 1.58 4.00 -14.64
N ASP A 281 2.65 3.60 -15.34
CA ASP A 281 2.79 2.25 -15.87
C ASP A 281 3.34 1.26 -14.84
N LEU A 282 3.73 1.73 -13.65
CA LEU A 282 4.18 0.89 -12.55
C LEU A 282 3.03 -0.02 -12.08
N LYS A 283 3.28 -1.33 -12.06
CA LYS A 283 2.31 -2.36 -11.71
C LYS A 283 2.84 -3.27 -10.61
N GLU A 284 1.94 -4.00 -9.97
CA GLU A 284 2.24 -5.08 -9.02
C GLU A 284 3.33 -6.04 -9.55
N SER A 285 3.23 -6.46 -10.81
CA SER A 285 4.16 -7.41 -11.42
C SER A 285 5.61 -6.91 -11.44
N HIS A 286 5.82 -5.59 -11.57
CA HIS A 286 7.15 -5.00 -11.55
C HIS A 286 7.77 -5.11 -10.15
N LEU A 287 6.97 -4.88 -9.09
CA LEU A 287 7.45 -5.06 -7.71
C LEU A 287 7.79 -6.51 -7.41
N ALA A 288 6.96 -7.44 -7.87
CA ALA A 288 7.18 -8.86 -7.69
C ALA A 288 8.47 -9.34 -8.39
N GLU A 289 8.69 -8.98 -9.65
CA GLU A 289 9.89 -9.34 -10.39
C GLU A 289 11.14 -8.66 -9.82
N PHE A 290 11.06 -7.36 -9.49
CA PHE A 290 12.14 -6.62 -8.84
C PHE A 290 12.65 -7.36 -7.60
N LEU A 291 11.74 -7.72 -6.70
CA LEU A 291 12.07 -8.29 -5.40
C LEU A 291 12.46 -9.77 -5.49
N SER A 292 11.89 -10.54 -6.41
CA SER A 292 12.12 -12.00 -6.47
C SER A 292 13.22 -12.43 -7.44
N VAL A 293 13.42 -11.71 -8.55
CA VAL A 293 14.37 -12.06 -9.61
C VAL A 293 15.52 -11.05 -9.68
N TRP A 294 15.21 -9.78 -9.88
CA TRP A 294 16.24 -8.79 -10.22
C TRP A 294 17.19 -8.53 -9.04
N LEU A 295 16.67 -8.30 -7.83
CA LEU A 295 17.50 -8.16 -6.63
C LEU A 295 18.33 -9.41 -6.35
N THR A 296 17.79 -10.61 -6.58
CA THR A 296 18.56 -11.86 -6.45
C THR A 296 19.80 -11.86 -7.33
N ARG A 297 19.71 -11.30 -8.55
CA ARG A 297 20.82 -11.23 -9.50
C ARG A 297 21.85 -10.17 -9.11
N GLU A 298 21.39 -8.98 -8.72
CA GLU A 298 22.29 -7.88 -8.33
C GLU A 298 23.07 -8.17 -7.05
N PHE A 299 22.53 -8.97 -6.14
CA PHE A 299 23.14 -9.24 -4.84
C PHE A 299 24.08 -10.45 -4.80
N ILE A 300 24.41 -11.05 -5.94
CA ILE A 300 25.48 -12.05 -6.02
C ILE A 300 26.79 -11.44 -5.53
N LEU A 301 27.48 -12.17 -4.64
CA LEU A 301 28.75 -11.77 -4.01
C LEU A 301 28.69 -10.45 -3.22
N SER A 302 27.49 -9.91 -2.98
CA SER A 302 27.25 -8.65 -2.26
C SER A 302 26.85 -8.89 -0.79
N ASP A 303 26.85 -7.82 0.02
CA ASP A 303 26.40 -7.89 1.42
C ASP A 303 24.87 -7.95 1.52
N VAL A 304 24.38 -9.11 1.94
CA VAL A 304 22.96 -9.44 2.11
C VAL A 304 22.28 -8.53 3.16
N ARG A 305 23.03 -7.88 4.06
CA ARG A 305 22.46 -6.96 5.06
C ARG A 305 21.77 -5.76 4.41
N GLN A 306 22.26 -5.33 3.24
CA GLN A 306 21.74 -4.18 2.50
C GLN A 306 20.31 -4.39 1.99
N ILE A 307 19.89 -5.63 1.76
CA ILE A 307 18.54 -5.96 1.28
C ILE A 307 17.46 -5.37 2.19
N SER A 308 17.69 -5.39 3.51
CA SER A 308 16.74 -4.81 4.47
C SER A 308 16.58 -3.30 4.33
N HIS A 309 17.63 -2.60 3.89
CA HIS A 309 17.62 -1.17 3.64
C HIS A 309 16.90 -0.85 2.32
N ILE A 310 17.12 -1.65 1.28
CA ILE A 310 16.40 -1.54 0.01
C ILE A 310 14.90 -1.73 0.21
N PHE A 311 14.48 -2.75 0.98
CA PHE A 311 13.06 -2.91 1.30
C PHE A 311 12.46 -1.67 1.97
N ARG A 312 13.19 -1.03 2.89
CA ARG A 312 12.72 0.21 3.54
C ARG A 312 12.65 1.37 2.55
N ALA A 313 13.66 1.53 1.70
CA ALA A 313 13.70 2.56 0.67
C ALA A 313 12.53 2.41 -0.31
N THR A 314 12.28 1.19 -0.79
CA THR A 314 11.12 0.86 -1.64
C THR A 314 9.80 1.14 -0.92
N ALA A 315 9.65 0.73 0.34
CA ALA A 315 8.43 1.00 1.11
C ALA A 315 8.11 2.50 1.20
N ARG A 316 9.14 3.34 1.43
CA ARG A 316 9.00 4.80 1.43
C ARG A 316 8.59 5.33 0.08
N PHE A 317 9.23 4.85 -0.97
CA PHE A 317 8.89 5.28 -2.32
C PHE A 317 7.45 4.92 -2.67
N ILE A 318 6.97 3.71 -2.33
CA ILE A 318 5.55 3.33 -2.51
C ILE A 318 4.62 4.21 -1.68
N THR A 319 5.02 4.55 -0.45
CA THR A 319 4.26 5.46 0.43
C THR A 319 4.15 6.86 -0.19
N PHE A 320 5.26 7.37 -0.74
CA PHE A 320 5.35 8.63 -1.46
C PHE A 320 4.51 8.63 -2.74
N LEU A 321 4.57 7.55 -3.54
CA LEU A 321 3.75 7.39 -4.74
C LEU A 321 2.26 7.45 -4.42
N PHE A 322 1.84 6.85 -3.32
CA PHE A 322 0.47 6.92 -2.87
C PHE A 322 0.06 8.38 -2.57
N HIS A 323 0.84 9.08 -1.75
CA HIS A 323 0.49 10.43 -1.31
C HIS A 323 0.57 11.50 -2.43
N HIS A 324 1.52 11.39 -3.37
CA HIS A 324 1.75 12.42 -4.39
C HIS A 324 1.16 12.07 -5.75
N TYR A 325 0.97 10.79 -6.05
CA TYR A 325 0.55 10.31 -7.37
C TYR A 325 -0.71 9.43 -7.33
N GLN A 326 -1.27 9.15 -6.16
CA GLN A 326 -2.46 8.30 -5.98
C GLN A 326 -2.26 6.86 -6.53
N ILE A 327 -1.00 6.42 -6.64
CA ILE A 327 -0.64 5.06 -7.04
C ILE A 327 -0.57 4.22 -5.78
N ASN A 328 -1.61 3.41 -5.53
CA ASN A 328 -1.65 2.51 -4.38
C ASN A 328 -1.05 1.14 -4.74
N LEU A 329 0.15 0.88 -4.23
CA LEU A 329 0.82 -0.43 -4.32
C LEU A 329 1.26 -0.93 -2.94
N ARG A 330 0.75 -0.33 -1.85
CA ARG A 330 1.21 -0.60 -0.48
C ARG A 330 0.91 -2.03 -0.09
N LYS A 331 -0.31 -2.48 -0.37
CA LYS A 331 -0.79 -3.83 -0.05
C LYS A 331 -0.02 -4.90 -0.80
N GLU A 332 0.20 -4.69 -2.09
CA GLU A 332 0.97 -5.56 -2.98
C GLU A 332 2.41 -5.65 -2.48
N PHE A 333 3.03 -4.51 -2.17
CA PHE A 333 4.39 -4.47 -1.61
C PHE A 333 4.48 -5.25 -0.28
N LEU A 334 3.55 -5.03 0.65
CA LEU A 334 3.55 -5.71 1.95
C LEU A 334 3.40 -7.23 1.81
N LYS A 335 2.51 -7.69 0.92
CA LYS A 335 2.34 -9.11 0.59
C LYS A 335 3.66 -9.73 0.11
N TYR A 336 4.41 -9.05 -0.75
CA TYR A 336 5.71 -9.54 -1.21
C TYR A 336 6.80 -9.43 -0.14
N TYR A 337 6.82 -8.34 0.62
CA TYR A 337 7.76 -8.14 1.72
C TYR A 337 7.65 -9.26 2.76
N ASP A 338 6.44 -9.64 3.16
CA ASP A 338 6.25 -10.66 4.19
C ASP A 338 6.81 -12.03 3.81
N VAL A 339 6.73 -12.38 2.53
CA VAL A 339 7.31 -13.61 1.98
C VAL A 339 8.83 -13.46 1.80
N LEU A 340 9.26 -12.39 1.14
CA LEU A 340 10.64 -12.25 0.66
C LEU A 340 11.63 -11.73 1.70
N LYS A 341 11.19 -11.07 2.78
CA LYS A 341 12.09 -10.52 3.81
C LYS A 341 13.04 -11.57 4.41
N MET A 342 12.61 -12.82 4.46
CA MET A 342 13.44 -13.95 4.92
C MET A 342 14.00 -14.78 3.78
N ASP A 343 13.21 -14.99 2.71
CA ASP A 343 13.62 -15.87 1.61
C ASP A 343 14.69 -15.26 0.72
N LEU A 344 14.60 -13.97 0.39
CA LEU A 344 15.57 -13.31 -0.49
C LEU A 344 16.99 -13.33 0.12
N PRO A 345 17.20 -12.91 1.39
CA PRO A 345 18.50 -13.06 2.05
C PRO A 345 19.02 -14.50 2.06
N ARG A 346 18.14 -15.46 2.31
CA ARG A 346 18.49 -16.88 2.41
C ARG A 346 18.99 -17.43 1.08
N VAL A 347 18.29 -17.18 -0.02
CA VAL A 347 18.66 -17.71 -1.34
C VAL A 347 19.92 -17.05 -1.89
N ILE A 348 20.13 -15.75 -1.62
CA ILE A 348 21.38 -15.06 -1.98
C ILE A 348 22.55 -15.64 -1.16
N GLN A 349 22.37 -15.88 0.14
CA GLN A 349 23.40 -16.54 0.95
C GLN A 349 23.70 -17.95 0.46
N ALA A 350 22.68 -18.72 0.06
CA ALA A 350 22.86 -20.05 -0.52
C ALA A 350 23.66 -19.96 -1.83
N THR A 351 23.31 -19.05 -2.73
CA THR A 351 24.03 -18.80 -3.99
C THR A 351 25.49 -18.44 -3.71
N ASN A 352 25.74 -17.47 -2.83
CA ASN A 352 27.09 -17.01 -2.49
C ASN A 352 27.92 -18.11 -1.82
N THR A 353 27.29 -18.94 -0.98
CA THR A 353 27.96 -20.10 -0.35
C THR A 353 28.36 -21.12 -1.42
N PHE A 354 27.46 -21.45 -2.35
CA PHE A 354 27.77 -22.35 -3.46
C PHE A 354 28.93 -21.82 -4.29
N ILE A 355 28.87 -20.56 -4.74
CA ILE A 355 29.92 -19.92 -5.54
C ILE A 355 31.26 -19.93 -4.80
N SER A 356 31.26 -19.69 -3.48
CA SER A 356 32.49 -19.69 -2.68
C SER A 356 33.12 -21.06 -2.48
N GLU A 357 32.32 -22.13 -2.51
CA GLU A 357 32.76 -23.52 -2.38
C GLU A 357 33.05 -24.16 -3.75
N TYR A 358 32.57 -23.54 -4.82
CA TYR A 358 32.68 -24.06 -6.17
C TYR A 358 34.14 -24.08 -6.65
N ASN A 359 34.66 -25.29 -6.86
CA ASN A 359 36.00 -25.51 -7.38
C ASN A 359 36.00 -25.52 -8.92
N LEU A 360 36.22 -24.34 -9.51
CA LEU A 360 36.28 -24.17 -10.96
C LEU A 360 37.32 -25.08 -11.62
N PHE A 361 38.48 -25.31 -10.97
CA PHE A 361 39.55 -26.12 -11.54
C PHE A 361 39.18 -27.60 -11.62
N GLU A 362 38.55 -28.14 -10.59
CA GLU A 362 38.07 -29.53 -10.56
C GLU A 362 36.97 -29.76 -11.60
N THR A 363 36.11 -28.76 -11.79
CA THR A 363 35.07 -28.79 -12.82
C THR A 363 35.64 -28.79 -14.24
N ILE A 364 36.63 -27.95 -14.53
CA ILE A 364 37.31 -27.91 -15.84
C ILE A 364 38.07 -29.23 -16.11
N ILE A 365 38.78 -29.76 -15.10
CA ILE A 365 39.54 -31.01 -15.23
C ILE A 365 38.61 -32.21 -15.45
N THR A 366 37.46 -32.24 -14.76
CA THR A 366 36.50 -33.32 -14.94
C THR A 366 35.67 -33.18 -16.22
N ALA A 367 35.55 -31.98 -16.79
CA ALA A 367 34.86 -31.75 -18.07
C ALA A 367 35.48 -32.47 -19.28
N GLU A 368 36.74 -32.91 -19.17
CA GLU A 368 37.37 -33.77 -20.17
C GLU A 368 36.90 -35.24 -20.10
N GLN A 369 36.13 -35.63 -19.07
CA GLN A 369 35.48 -36.94 -18.98
C GLN A 369 34.17 -36.94 -19.77
N THR A 370 33.90 -38.02 -20.50
CA THR A 370 32.75 -38.15 -21.40
C THR A 370 31.43 -38.16 -20.61
N TYR A 371 30.77 -37.01 -20.52
CA TYR A 371 29.39 -36.92 -20.01
C TYR A 371 28.40 -37.44 -21.06
N SER A 372 27.38 -38.18 -20.62
CA SER A 372 26.32 -38.66 -21.53
C SER A 372 25.36 -37.54 -21.91
N GLU A 373 25.01 -36.67 -20.97
CA GLU A 373 24.12 -35.53 -21.17
C GLU A 373 24.55 -34.32 -20.33
N HIS A 374 24.35 -33.12 -20.88
CA HIS A 374 24.56 -31.83 -20.22
C HIS A 374 23.33 -30.95 -20.48
N LYS A 375 22.72 -30.42 -19.42
CA LYS A 375 21.52 -29.59 -19.50
C LYS A 375 21.71 -28.32 -18.69
N VAL A 376 21.32 -27.18 -19.26
CA VAL A 376 21.25 -25.89 -18.58
C VAL A 376 19.79 -25.48 -18.52
N GLY A 377 19.34 -25.04 -17.35
CA GLY A 377 17.95 -24.61 -17.20
C GLY A 377 17.59 -24.26 -15.77
N TYR A 378 16.28 -24.13 -15.56
CA TYR A 378 15.71 -23.79 -14.26
C TYR A 378 15.02 -25.01 -13.66
N TYR A 379 15.39 -25.33 -12.42
CA TYR A 379 14.95 -26.52 -11.72
C TYR A 379 14.30 -26.14 -10.39
N GLU A 380 13.00 -26.42 -10.24
CA GLU A 380 12.28 -26.23 -8.98
C GLU A 380 12.51 -27.42 -8.05
N ILE A 381 12.93 -27.15 -6.82
CA ILE A 381 13.08 -28.18 -5.78
C ILE A 381 11.70 -28.66 -5.32
N ILE A 382 11.33 -29.88 -5.70
CA ILE A 382 10.06 -30.51 -5.33
C ILE A 382 10.15 -31.12 -3.93
N ASP A 383 11.30 -31.70 -3.59
CA ASP A 383 11.54 -32.32 -2.29
C ASP A 383 13.03 -32.39 -1.90
N ILE A 384 13.30 -32.43 -0.59
CA ILE A 384 14.62 -32.66 -0.01
C ILE A 384 14.62 -34.07 0.57
N ARG A 385 15.02 -35.05 -0.24
CA ARG A 385 14.87 -36.49 0.07
C ARG A 385 15.79 -36.94 1.20
N ASP A 386 17.06 -36.51 1.18
CA ASP A 386 18.03 -36.89 2.20
C ASP A 386 18.94 -35.71 2.55
N ARG A 387 18.96 -35.33 3.84
CA ARG A 387 19.80 -34.23 4.34
C ARG A 387 21.24 -34.65 4.66
N LEU A 388 21.47 -35.91 4.98
CA LEU A 388 22.80 -36.44 5.25
C LEU A 388 23.56 -36.60 3.93
N ASP A 389 22.90 -37.19 2.94
CA ASP A 389 23.49 -37.43 1.62
C ASP A 389 23.31 -36.25 0.64
N ARG A 390 22.61 -35.19 1.08
CA ARG A 390 22.34 -33.95 0.33
C ARG A 390 21.67 -34.19 -1.02
N ILE A 391 20.65 -35.04 -1.02
CA ILE A 391 19.91 -35.44 -2.21
C ILE A 391 18.66 -34.57 -2.33
N ILE A 392 18.49 -33.94 -3.49
CA ILE A 392 17.30 -33.17 -3.83
C ILE A 392 16.59 -33.77 -5.04
N GLU A 393 15.27 -33.69 -5.01
CA GLU A 393 14.41 -33.97 -6.15
C GLU A 393 13.94 -32.64 -6.72
N ALA A 394 14.24 -32.40 -8.00
CA ALA A 394 13.83 -31.20 -8.69
C ALA A 394 13.19 -31.50 -10.04
N ARG A 395 12.41 -30.56 -10.53
CA ARG A 395 11.72 -30.64 -11.82
C ARG A 395 12.16 -29.47 -12.68
N ASN A 396 12.47 -29.74 -13.95
CA ASN A 396 12.74 -28.66 -14.91
C ASN A 396 11.44 -27.89 -15.18
N LEU A 397 11.51 -26.55 -15.13
CA LEU A 397 10.34 -25.68 -15.25
C LEU A 397 9.76 -25.60 -16.67
N PHE A 398 10.61 -25.78 -17.67
CA PHE A 398 10.23 -25.63 -19.08
C PHE A 398 10.10 -26.97 -19.79
N ASP A 399 10.63 -28.03 -19.19
CA ASP A 399 10.55 -29.39 -19.67
C ASP A 399 9.99 -30.27 -18.54
N TYR A 400 8.68 -30.48 -18.54
CA TYR A 400 7.96 -31.24 -17.50
C TYR A 400 8.26 -32.74 -17.52
N GLU A 401 9.25 -33.19 -18.30
CA GLU A 401 9.66 -34.58 -18.36
C GLU A 401 10.50 -34.98 -17.14
N ASN A 402 9.88 -35.80 -16.29
CA ASN A 402 10.44 -36.53 -15.14
C ASN A 402 11.10 -35.68 -14.04
N ASN A 403 10.88 -36.10 -12.79
CA ASN A 403 11.62 -35.56 -11.67
C ASN A 403 13.08 -36.03 -11.76
N LEU A 404 14.00 -35.08 -11.67
CA LEU A 404 15.43 -35.32 -11.61
C LEU A 404 15.86 -35.42 -10.16
N ILE A 405 16.64 -36.44 -9.86
CA ILE A 405 17.26 -36.61 -8.53
C ILE A 405 18.73 -36.27 -8.72
N PHE A 406 19.22 -35.28 -7.99
CA PHE A 406 20.62 -34.91 -8.01
C PHE A 406 21.18 -34.65 -6.62
N LYS A 407 22.49 -34.88 -6.52
CA LYS A 407 23.27 -34.62 -5.31
C LYS A 407 23.75 -33.17 -5.32
N PHE A 408 23.55 -32.47 -4.19
CA PHE A 408 23.98 -31.10 -3.98
C PHE A 408 25.18 -31.07 -3.02
N GLU A 409 26.39 -31.26 -3.53
CA GLU A 409 27.61 -31.39 -2.72
C GLU A 409 28.19 -30.06 -2.20
N SER A 410 27.34 -29.14 -1.76
CA SER A 410 27.74 -27.85 -1.16
C SER A 410 27.00 -27.62 0.16
N SER A 411 27.62 -26.87 1.08
CA SER A 411 26.97 -26.48 2.35
C SER A 411 25.80 -25.51 2.14
N ALA A 412 25.69 -24.89 0.96
CA ALA A 412 24.52 -24.12 0.56
C ALA A 412 23.23 -24.95 0.61
N PHE A 413 23.33 -26.28 0.50
CA PHE A 413 22.22 -27.23 0.67
C PHE A 413 21.39 -26.95 1.93
N PHE A 414 22.03 -26.65 3.06
CA PHE A 414 21.33 -26.44 4.34
C PHE A 414 20.45 -25.18 4.36
N ARG A 415 20.56 -24.32 3.35
CA ARG A 415 19.76 -23.12 3.17
C ARG A 415 18.63 -23.30 2.17
N LEU A 416 18.65 -24.39 1.39
CA LEU A 416 17.63 -24.66 0.38
C LEU A 416 16.32 -25.09 1.02
N ARG A 417 15.22 -24.77 0.33
CA ARG A 417 13.87 -25.15 0.71
C ARG A 417 13.13 -25.69 -0.51
N LYS A 418 12.10 -26.47 -0.24
CA LYS A 418 11.11 -26.85 -1.25
C LYS A 418 10.52 -25.58 -1.89
N GLY A 419 10.41 -25.58 -3.21
CA GLY A 419 9.94 -24.47 -4.03
C GLY A 419 11.03 -23.49 -4.46
N ASP A 420 12.26 -23.58 -3.95
CA ASP A 420 13.37 -22.79 -4.50
C ASP A 420 13.66 -23.21 -5.94
N ILE A 421 14.08 -22.24 -6.76
CA ILE A 421 14.35 -22.46 -8.18
C ILE A 421 15.85 -22.29 -8.42
N LEU A 422 16.49 -23.35 -8.90
CA LEU A 422 17.91 -23.37 -9.23
C LEU A 422 18.09 -23.06 -10.72
N HIS A 423 18.77 -21.95 -11.04
CA HIS A 423 19.31 -21.75 -12.38
C HIS A 423 20.67 -22.42 -12.45
N ALA A 424 20.70 -23.62 -13.02
CA ALA A 424 21.81 -24.52 -12.91
C ALA A 424 22.18 -25.20 -14.23
N SER A 425 23.44 -25.58 -14.29
CA SER A 425 24.02 -26.50 -15.26
C SER A 425 24.14 -27.86 -14.57
N ILE A 426 23.51 -28.89 -15.12
CA ILE A 426 23.55 -30.25 -14.59
C ILE A 426 24.13 -31.21 -15.63
N ILE A 427 24.86 -32.21 -15.15
CA ILE A 427 25.46 -33.26 -15.97
C ILE A 427 25.01 -34.62 -15.47
N GLN A 428 24.91 -35.59 -16.38
CA GLN A 428 24.65 -36.98 -16.00
C GLN A 428 25.98 -37.74 -15.92
N ARG A 429 26.28 -38.33 -14.76
CA ARG A 429 27.42 -39.23 -14.55
C ARG A 429 26.93 -40.63 -14.21
N SER A 430 27.26 -41.57 -15.08
CA SER A 430 26.78 -42.96 -15.00
C SER A 430 25.26 -43.09 -15.06
N GLN A 431 24.57 -42.90 -13.93
CA GLN A 431 23.10 -42.95 -13.82
C GLN A 431 22.50 -41.79 -13.00
N ASP A 432 23.33 -41.00 -12.31
CA ASP A 432 22.87 -39.93 -11.42
C ASP A 432 23.11 -38.55 -12.06
N TRP A 433 22.23 -37.60 -11.75
CA TRP A 433 22.41 -36.20 -12.12
C TRP A 433 23.24 -35.49 -11.04
N GLU A 434 24.16 -34.65 -11.47
CA GLU A 434 24.99 -33.82 -10.60
C GLU A 434 24.88 -32.37 -11.02
N ILE A 435 24.91 -31.46 -10.05
CA ILE A 435 24.99 -30.02 -10.33
C ILE A 435 26.44 -29.69 -10.65
N LEU A 436 26.65 -29.21 -11.86
CA LEU A 436 27.94 -28.69 -12.30
C LEU A 436 28.12 -27.25 -11.83
N GLU A 437 27.15 -26.38 -12.09
CA GLU A 437 27.24 -24.95 -11.80
C GLU A 437 25.87 -24.41 -11.40
N ILE A 438 25.84 -23.46 -10.48
CA ILE A 438 24.65 -22.68 -10.14
C ILE A 438 24.96 -21.22 -10.43
N GLN A 439 24.17 -20.63 -11.32
CA GLN A 439 24.24 -19.21 -11.58
C GLN A 439 23.47 -18.45 -10.50
N PHE A 440 22.23 -18.87 -10.22
CA PHE A 440 21.35 -18.21 -9.25
C PHE A 440 20.45 -19.21 -8.55
N ILE A 441 20.07 -18.90 -7.31
CA ILE A 441 19.00 -19.56 -6.57
C ILE A 441 17.92 -18.52 -6.31
N TYR A 442 16.72 -18.76 -6.82
CA TYR A 442 15.58 -17.87 -6.69
C TYR A 442 14.57 -18.41 -5.67
N PRO A 443 13.82 -17.53 -4.97
CA PRO A 443 12.70 -17.97 -4.15
C PRO A 443 11.54 -18.42 -5.05
N ASN A 444 10.62 -19.24 -4.53
CA ASN A 444 9.46 -19.74 -5.27
C ASN A 444 8.63 -18.65 -5.97
N LEU A 445 8.55 -17.47 -5.36
CA LEU A 445 7.82 -16.32 -5.91
C LEU A 445 8.36 -15.84 -7.27
N ALA A 446 9.60 -16.19 -7.62
CA ALA A 446 10.19 -15.88 -8.92
C ALA A 446 9.59 -16.68 -10.08
N MET A 447 8.88 -17.79 -9.80
CA MET A 447 8.34 -18.72 -10.80
C MET A 447 7.66 -18.03 -12.01
N PRO A 448 6.76 -17.04 -11.83
CA PRO A 448 6.05 -16.43 -12.96
C PRO A 448 6.93 -15.54 -13.86
N TYR A 449 8.14 -15.20 -13.39
CA TYR A 449 9.02 -14.18 -14.00
C TYR A 449 10.29 -14.79 -14.59
N ILE A 450 10.51 -16.09 -14.39
CA ILE A 450 11.62 -16.82 -14.98
C ILE A 450 11.22 -17.20 -16.41
N THR A 451 12.06 -16.83 -17.39
CA THR A 451 11.86 -17.07 -18.82
C THR A 451 13.05 -17.78 -19.44
#